data_AF-A0A661WQX3-F1
#
_entry.id   AF-A0A661WQX3-F1
#
_cell.length_a   1.000
_cell.length_b   1.000
_cell.length_c   1.000
_cell.angle_alpha   90.00
_cell.angle_beta   90.00
_cell.angle_gamma   90.00
#
_symmetry.space_group_name_H-M   'P 1'
#
loop_
_entity.id
_entity.type
_entity.pdbx_description
1 polymer ?
#
loop_
_entity_poly.entity_id
_entity_poly.type
_entity_poly.pdbx_seq_one_letter_code
_entity_poly.pdbx_strand_id
1 'polypeptide(L)'
;VDEGITFADLKGVIQAFARRMFGKDVKVRFRPSFFPFTEPSAEYDFSCVFCGGKGCRVCKNTGWMEISGAGMVHPNVFRAAGVDPEKYTGYAFGMGIDRIAMIKYGIDDIRIFFENDVRFLNQF
;
A
#
# COMPACT_ATOMS: atom_id res chain seq x y z
N VAL A 1 15.36 4.52 -6.03
CA VAL A 1 15.76 5.42 -7.13
C VAL A 1 16.99 4.81 -7.73
N ASP A 2 16.96 4.49 -9.00
CA ASP A 2 18.09 3.88 -9.71
C ASP A 2 17.90 4.08 -11.22
N GLU A 3 18.87 3.67 -12.02
CA GLU A 3 18.76 3.67 -13.48
C GLU A 3 17.81 2.53 -13.92
N GLY A 4 16.88 2.83 -14.83
CA GLY A 4 16.00 1.82 -15.44
C GLY A 4 14.87 1.28 -14.55
N ILE A 5 14.55 1.92 -13.41
CA ILE A 5 13.40 1.55 -12.59
C ILE A 5 12.08 1.81 -13.33
N THR A 6 11.18 0.82 -13.32
CA THR A 6 9.91 0.84 -14.04
C THR A 6 8.70 0.72 -13.10
N PHE A 7 7.51 0.97 -13.65
CA PHE A 7 6.25 0.71 -12.94
C PHE A 7 6.02 -0.79 -12.69
N ALA A 8 6.66 -1.69 -13.45
CA ALA A 8 6.58 -3.12 -13.19
C ALA A 8 7.30 -3.50 -11.88
N ASP A 9 8.42 -2.84 -11.58
CA ASP A 9 9.16 -3.03 -10.32
C ASP A 9 8.31 -2.61 -9.12
N LEU A 10 7.62 -1.47 -9.22
CA LEU A 10 6.66 -1.02 -8.20
C LEU A 10 5.57 -2.08 -7.96
N LYS A 11 4.97 -2.59 -9.05
CA LYS A 11 3.94 -3.65 -8.93
C LYS A 11 4.50 -4.89 -8.23
N GLY A 12 5.71 -5.30 -8.59
CA GLY A 12 6.41 -6.44 -7.99
C GLY A 12 6.62 -6.27 -6.49
N VAL A 13 7.10 -5.11 -6.05
CA VAL A 13 7.34 -4.81 -4.64
C VAL A 13 6.04 -4.82 -3.83
N ILE A 14 5.00 -4.13 -4.30
CA ILE A 14 3.70 -4.12 -3.59
C ILE A 14 3.09 -5.52 -3.53
N GLN A 15 3.20 -6.31 -4.61
CA GLN A 15 2.73 -7.70 -4.63
C GLN A 15 3.51 -8.60 -3.66
N ALA A 16 4.83 -8.45 -3.58
CA ALA A 16 5.67 -9.17 -2.63
C ALA A 16 5.31 -8.79 -1.18
N PHE A 17 5.14 -7.50 -0.91
CA PHE A 17 4.71 -6.99 0.39
C PHE A 17 3.35 -7.58 0.80
N ALA A 18 2.34 -7.51 -0.08
CA ALA A 18 1.01 -8.03 0.18
C ALA A 18 1.04 -9.52 0.57
N ARG A 19 1.79 -10.32 -0.20
CA ARG A 19 1.94 -11.75 0.05
C ARG A 19 2.69 -12.05 1.34
N ARG A 20 3.72 -11.26 1.66
CA ARG A 20 4.49 -11.44 2.90
C ARG A 20 3.67 -11.11 4.14
N MET A 21 2.79 -10.11 4.05
CA MET A 21 1.99 -9.65 5.18
C MET A 21 0.71 -10.46 5.39
N PHE A 22 0.05 -10.86 4.30
CA PHE A 22 -1.31 -11.41 4.34
C PHE A 22 -1.47 -12.79 3.71
N GLY A 23 -0.37 -13.40 3.25
CA GLY A 23 -0.34 -14.75 2.70
C GLY A 23 -0.32 -14.81 1.16
N LYS A 24 0.11 -15.96 0.64
CA LYS A 24 0.41 -16.18 -0.79
C LYS A 24 -0.78 -15.95 -1.74
N ASP A 25 -2.00 -16.13 -1.25
CA ASP A 25 -3.23 -16.08 -2.05
C ASP A 25 -3.81 -14.68 -2.21
N VAL A 26 -3.24 -13.68 -1.51
CA VAL A 26 -3.67 -12.29 -1.65
C VAL A 26 -3.32 -11.76 -3.04
N LYS A 27 -4.34 -11.15 -3.67
CA LYS A 27 -4.22 -10.49 -4.97
C LYS A 27 -4.09 -8.99 -4.76
N VAL A 28 -3.36 -8.34 -5.67
CA VAL A 28 -3.20 -6.88 -5.70
C VAL A 28 -3.86 -6.35 -6.97
N ARG A 29 -4.60 -5.24 -6.83
CA ARG A 29 -5.19 -4.50 -7.94
C ARG A 29 -4.67 -3.07 -7.91
N PHE A 30 -4.30 -2.54 -9.07
CA PHE A 30 -3.91 -1.14 -9.24
C PHE A 30 -5.02 -0.41 -9.98
N ARG A 31 -5.42 0.74 -9.46
CA ARG A 31 -6.40 1.64 -10.08
C ARG A 31 -5.71 2.96 -10.41
N PRO A 32 -5.86 3.51 -11.63
CA PRO A 32 -5.34 4.84 -11.93
C PRO A 32 -5.85 5.87 -10.91
N SER A 33 -4.95 6.73 -10.43
CA SER A 33 -5.27 7.83 -9.53
C SER A 33 -4.31 8.99 -9.83
N PHE A 34 -4.33 10.04 -9.00
CA PHE A 34 -3.48 11.21 -9.16
C PHE A 34 -2.85 11.62 -7.83
N PHE A 35 -1.52 11.73 -7.82
CA PHE A 35 -0.77 12.36 -6.74
C PHE A 35 0.25 13.35 -7.34
N PRO A 36 0.36 14.59 -6.85
CA PRO A 36 1.21 15.62 -7.46
C PRO A 36 2.71 15.28 -7.54
N PHE A 37 3.17 14.33 -6.71
CA PHE A 37 4.56 13.92 -6.61
C PHE A 37 4.87 12.65 -7.42
N THR A 38 3.89 12.04 -8.09
CA THR A 38 4.09 10.84 -8.92
C THR A 38 3.34 10.85 -10.25
N GLU A 39 3.95 10.34 -11.32
CA GLU A 39 3.34 10.19 -12.64
C GLU A 39 4.03 9.06 -13.45
N PRO A 40 3.31 7.97 -13.82
CA PRO A 40 1.91 7.66 -13.52
C PRO A 40 1.68 7.34 -12.03
N SER A 41 0.44 7.60 -11.59
CA SER A 41 -0.05 7.39 -10.22
C SER A 41 -1.13 6.31 -10.16
N ALA A 42 -1.17 5.54 -9.06
CA ALA A 42 -2.17 4.52 -8.82
C ALA A 42 -2.51 4.39 -7.33
N GLU A 43 -3.77 4.11 -7.04
CA GLU A 43 -4.16 3.46 -5.80
C GLU A 43 -3.96 1.95 -5.94
N TYR A 44 -3.61 1.28 -4.84
CA TYR A 44 -3.53 -0.16 -4.82
C TYR A 44 -4.42 -0.76 -3.73
N ASP A 45 -5.15 -1.79 -4.13
CA ASP A 45 -6.07 -2.54 -3.30
C ASP A 45 -5.55 -3.97 -3.11
N PHE A 46 -5.78 -4.55 -1.94
CA PHE A 46 -5.60 -5.98 -1.72
C PHE A 46 -6.94 -6.70 -1.73
N SER A 47 -6.96 -7.94 -2.19
CA SER A 47 -8.14 -8.80 -2.04
C SER A 47 -8.49 -8.93 -0.56
N CYS A 48 -9.78 -8.87 -0.24
CA CYS A 48 -10.24 -8.90 1.15
C CYS A 48 -9.81 -10.19 1.86
N VAL A 49 -8.93 -10.06 2.86
CA VAL A 49 -8.37 -11.18 3.62
C VAL A 49 -9.41 -11.88 4.50
N PHE A 50 -10.45 -11.15 4.91
CA PHE A 50 -11.51 -11.68 5.77
C PHE A 50 -12.50 -12.61 5.03
N CYS A 51 -12.66 -12.44 3.71
CA CYS A 51 -13.60 -13.24 2.93
C CYS A 51 -12.98 -13.90 1.69
N GLY A 52 -11.65 -13.88 1.55
CA GLY A 52 -10.94 -14.40 0.39
C GLY A 52 -11.36 -13.73 -0.93
N GLY A 53 -11.79 -12.47 -0.88
CA GLY A 53 -12.26 -11.73 -2.05
C GLY A 53 -13.71 -12.00 -2.49
N LYS A 54 -14.49 -12.81 -1.77
CA LYS A 54 -15.90 -13.10 -2.11
C LYS A 54 -16.86 -11.91 -1.95
N GLY A 55 -16.46 -10.89 -1.18
CA GLY A 55 -17.32 -9.80 -0.72
C GLY A 55 -17.85 -10.05 0.70
N CYS A 56 -17.76 -9.04 1.55
CA CYS A 56 -18.34 -9.02 2.89
C CYS A 56 -18.50 -7.58 3.37
N ARG A 57 -19.07 -7.38 4.57
CA ARG A 57 -19.26 -6.05 5.18
C ARG A 57 -17.97 -5.22 5.23
N VAL A 58 -16.82 -5.84 5.56
CA VAL A 58 -15.54 -5.14 5.72
C VAL A 58 -15.08 -4.49 4.41
N CYS A 59 -15.15 -5.23 3.30
CA CYS A 59 -14.79 -4.72 1.98
C CYS A 59 -15.97 -4.12 1.21
N LYS A 60 -17.08 -3.79 1.89
CA LYS A 60 -18.32 -3.26 1.29
C LYS A 60 -18.83 -4.11 0.12
N ASN A 61 -18.75 -5.44 0.26
CA ASN A 61 -19.12 -6.44 -0.74
C ASN A 61 -18.36 -6.37 -2.07
N THR A 62 -17.24 -5.62 -2.15
CA THR A 62 -16.46 -5.51 -3.39
C THR A 62 -15.44 -6.62 -3.58
N GLY A 63 -15.05 -7.30 -2.50
CA GLY A 63 -13.93 -8.24 -2.49
C GLY A 63 -12.55 -7.57 -2.43
N TRP A 64 -12.48 -6.23 -2.41
CA TRP A 64 -11.24 -5.45 -2.42
C TRP A 64 -11.19 -4.46 -1.26
N MET A 65 -10.00 -4.24 -0.73
CA MET A 65 -9.74 -3.25 0.30
C MET A 65 -8.64 -2.33 -0.19
N GLU A 66 -8.95 -1.05 -0.35
CA GLU A 66 -7.94 -0.03 -0.63
C GLU A 66 -6.93 0.03 0.50
N ILE A 67 -5.64 0.03 0.16
CA ILE A 67 -4.55 0.06 1.13
C ILE A 67 -3.87 1.42 1.12
N SER A 68 -3.43 1.90 -0.04
CA SER A 68 -2.81 3.22 -0.19
C SER A 68 -2.57 3.61 -1.66
N GLY A 69 -1.80 4.69 -1.86
CA GLY A 69 -1.33 5.19 -3.14
C GLY A 69 0.14 4.89 -3.42
N ALA A 70 0.48 4.82 -4.70
CA ALA A 70 1.83 4.65 -5.21
C ALA A 70 1.98 5.24 -6.62
N GLY A 71 3.21 5.41 -7.09
CA GLY A 71 3.47 5.83 -8.46
C GLY A 71 4.95 5.97 -8.79
N MET A 72 5.24 6.30 -10.04
CA MET A 72 6.60 6.69 -10.45
C MET A 72 6.86 8.11 -9.97
N VAL A 73 8.01 8.39 -9.37
CA VAL A 73 8.34 9.72 -8.86
C VAL A 73 8.36 10.72 -10.02
N HIS A 74 7.63 11.83 -9.86
CA HIS A 74 7.51 12.84 -10.91
C HIS A 74 8.86 13.56 -11.13
N PRO A 75 9.28 13.85 -12.37
CA PRO A 75 10.58 14.48 -12.65
C PRO A 75 10.88 15.78 -11.90
N ASN A 76 9.85 16.61 -11.64
CA ASN A 76 10.01 17.83 -10.81
C ASN A 76 10.47 17.53 -9.38
N VAL A 77 10.08 16.39 -8.79
CA VAL A 77 10.54 15.97 -7.45
C VAL A 77 12.03 15.63 -7.50
N PHE A 78 12.47 14.91 -8.54
CA PHE A 78 13.91 14.65 -8.73
C PHE A 78 14.71 15.93 -8.94
N ARG A 79 14.25 16.84 -9.80
CA ARG A 79 14.90 18.14 -10.00
C ARG A 79 15.03 18.93 -8.70
N ALA A 80 13.96 18.98 -7.91
CA ALA A 80 13.98 19.67 -6.61
C ALA A 80 14.94 19.01 -5.59
N ALA A 81 15.21 17.71 -5.73
CA ALA A 81 16.15 16.96 -4.91
C ALA A 81 17.58 16.91 -5.46
N GLY A 82 17.87 17.57 -6.59
CA GLY A 82 19.19 17.54 -7.24
C GLY A 82 19.52 16.21 -7.95
N VAL A 83 18.50 15.44 -8.33
CA VAL A 83 18.63 14.18 -9.08
C VAL A 83 18.25 14.41 -10.54
N ASP A 84 19.08 13.93 -11.48
CA ASP A 84 18.84 14.03 -12.92
C ASP A 84 17.75 13.03 -13.36
N PRO A 85 16.55 13.49 -13.80
CA PRO A 85 15.45 12.61 -14.20
C PRO A 85 15.63 11.96 -15.59
N GLU A 86 16.60 12.42 -16.40
CA GLU A 86 16.94 11.75 -17.66
C GLU A 86 17.78 10.49 -17.42
N LYS A 87 18.56 10.49 -16.33
CA LYS A 87 19.39 9.36 -15.94
C LYS A 87 18.70 8.42 -14.95
N TYR A 88 18.02 8.98 -13.95
CA TYR A 88 17.43 8.22 -12.85
C TYR A 88 15.90 8.20 -12.90
N THR A 89 15.34 7.03 -12.62
CA THR A 89 13.91 6.87 -12.38
C THR A 89 13.68 6.27 -10.98
N GLY A 90 12.43 6.23 -10.55
CA GLY A 90 12.08 5.63 -9.27
C GLY A 90 10.59 5.60 -9.05
N TYR A 91 10.17 4.81 -8.08
CA TYR A 91 8.80 4.81 -7.59
C TYR A 91 8.76 5.17 -6.11
N ALA A 92 7.60 5.63 -5.66
CA ALA A 92 7.26 5.83 -4.26
C ALA A 92 5.91 5.19 -3.97
N PHE A 93 5.71 4.77 -2.73
CA PHE A 93 4.44 4.26 -2.24
C PHE A 93 4.29 4.63 -0.76
N GLY A 94 3.05 4.82 -0.32
CA GLY A 94 2.73 5.05 1.09
C GLY A 94 1.90 3.89 1.64
N MET A 95 1.75 3.83 2.97
CA MET A 95 0.69 3.06 3.62
C MET A 95 0.54 3.52 5.08
N GLY A 96 -0.68 3.44 5.61
CA GLY A 96 -0.91 3.64 7.04
C GLY A 96 -0.61 2.34 7.80
N ILE A 97 0.35 2.38 8.72
CA ILE A 97 0.71 1.21 9.54
C ILE A 97 -0.47 0.74 10.39
N ASP A 98 -1.26 1.66 10.92
CA ASP A 98 -2.47 1.38 11.71
C ASP A 98 -3.46 0.56 10.89
N ARG A 99 -3.69 0.94 9.63
CA ARG A 99 -4.58 0.23 8.72
C ARG A 99 -4.09 -1.19 8.44
N ILE A 100 -2.78 -1.36 8.23
CA ILE A 100 -2.18 -2.68 8.02
C ILE A 100 -2.32 -3.55 9.26
N ALA A 101 -2.04 -3.00 10.46
CA ALA A 101 -2.18 -3.71 11.73
C ALA A 101 -3.65 -4.10 12.00
N MET A 102 -4.59 -3.18 11.78
CA MET A 102 -6.03 -3.45 11.92
C MET A 102 -6.47 -4.61 11.04
N ILE A 103 -6.06 -4.62 9.77
CA ILE A 103 -6.39 -5.71 8.85
C ILE A 103 -5.73 -7.02 9.30
N LYS A 104 -4.44 -6.98 9.67
CA LYS A 104 -3.65 -8.17 9.99
C LYS A 104 -4.13 -8.86 11.27
N TYR A 105 -4.46 -8.07 12.29
CA TYR A 105 -4.83 -8.57 13.61
C TYR A 105 -6.33 -8.52 13.90
N GLY A 106 -7.13 -8.05 12.94
CA GLY A 106 -8.58 -7.95 13.10
C GLY A 106 -9.02 -6.92 14.13
N ILE A 107 -8.24 -5.84 14.31
CA ILE A 107 -8.57 -4.75 15.23
C ILE A 107 -9.59 -3.83 14.54
N ASP A 108 -10.71 -3.61 15.19
CA ASP A 108 -11.87 -2.89 14.65
C ASP A 108 -11.91 -1.40 15.02
N ASP A 109 -11.11 -1.00 16.01
CA ASP A 109 -11.01 0.38 16.48
C ASP A 109 -9.57 0.89 16.53
N ILE A 110 -9.30 1.97 15.80
CA ILE A 110 -7.97 2.60 15.72
C ILE A 110 -7.54 3.23 17.06
N ARG A 111 -8.50 3.63 17.92
CA ARG A 111 -8.22 4.30 19.20
C ARG A 111 -7.44 3.41 20.16
N ILE A 112 -7.63 2.10 20.06
CA ILE A 112 -6.95 1.10 20.88
C ILE A 112 -5.42 1.24 20.79
N PHE A 113 -4.88 1.67 19.63
CA PHE A 113 -3.44 1.91 19.49
C PHE A 113 -2.92 3.08 20.33
N PHE A 114 -3.78 4.04 20.70
CA PHE A 114 -3.40 5.27 21.41
C PHE A 114 -3.73 5.23 22.90
N GLU A 115 -4.59 4.32 23.34
CA GLU A 115 -5.00 4.18 24.75
C GLU A 115 -3.91 3.59 25.64
N ASN A 116 -2.92 2.89 25.06
CA ASN A 116 -1.84 2.20 25.79
C ASN A 116 -2.35 1.22 26.87
N ASP A 117 -3.51 0.59 26.63
CA ASP A 117 -4.05 -0.43 27.53
C ASP A 117 -3.14 -1.67 27.54
N VAL A 118 -2.56 -1.97 28.70
CA VAL A 118 -1.67 -3.13 28.89
C VAL A 118 -2.31 -4.46 28.51
N ARG A 119 -3.64 -4.59 28.61
CA ARG A 119 -4.38 -5.80 28.21
C ARG A 119 -4.40 -5.98 26.69
N PHE A 120 -4.38 -4.88 25.95
CA PHE A 120 -4.25 -4.90 24.50
C PHE A 120 -2.78 -5.16 24.11
N LEU A 121 -1.85 -4.41 24.71
CA LEU A 121 -0.42 -4.50 24.37
C LEU A 121 0.16 -5.90 24.59
N ASN A 122 -0.28 -6.62 25.63
CA ASN A 122 0.18 -7.98 25.93
C ASN A 122 -0.34 -9.08 24.99
N GLN A 123 -1.14 -8.76 23.96
CA GLN A 123 -1.62 -9.73 22.96
C GLN A 123 -0.62 -9.98 21.82
N PHE A 124 0.46 -9.19 21.74
CA PHE A 124 1.47 -9.19 20.68
C PHE A 124 2.88 -9.31 21.24
#